data_AF-A0A444XLV7-F1
#
_entry.id   AF-A0A444XLV7-F1
#
_cell.length_a   1.000
_cell.length_b   1.000
_cell.length_c   1.000
_cell.angle_alpha   90.00
_cell.angle_beta   90.00
_cell.angle_gamma   90.00
#
_symmetry.space_group_name_H-M   'P 1'
#
loop_
_entity.id
_entity.type
_entity.pdbx_description
1 polymer ?
#
loop_
_entity_poly.entity_id
_entity_poly.type
_entity_poly.pdbx_seq_one_letter_code
_entity_poly.pdbx_strand_id
1 'polypeptide(L)' 'MPHGKTIDVQFNNRNQAIRKEGRKLASFLGILARTPSIMPLNIDDWRCYDKEEKNKLLKIVRVRIYYS' A
#
# COMPACT_ATOMS: atom_id res chain seq x y z
N MET A 1 10.73 -7.80 12.93
CA MET A 1 9.61 -6.93 13.36
C MET A 1 8.69 -7.79 14.22
N PRO A 2 8.19 -7.34 15.38
CA PRO A 2 7.30 -8.18 16.18
C PRO A 2 5.98 -8.35 15.43
N HIS A 3 5.51 -9.60 15.29
CA HIS A 3 4.24 -9.92 14.66
C HIS A 3 3.07 -9.19 15.33
N GLY A 4 2.19 -8.58 14.54
CA GLY A 4 0.90 -8.04 14.99
C GLY A 4 0.88 -6.58 15.43
N LYS A 5 1.91 -5.76 15.14
CA LYS A 5 1.88 -4.32 15.41
C LYS A 5 1.45 -3.53 14.17
N THR A 6 0.31 -2.86 14.25
CA THR A 6 -0.11 -1.88 13.23
C THR A 6 0.83 -0.68 13.23
N ILE A 7 1.24 -0.25 12.04
CA ILE A 7 1.96 1.02 11.85
C ILE A 7 0.95 2.09 11.50
N ASP A 8 0.67 2.98 12.44
CA ASP A 8 -0.15 4.16 12.17
C ASP A 8 0.63 5.14 11.30
N VAL A 9 0.19 5.27 10.05
CA VAL A 9 0.74 6.24 9.11
C VAL A 9 -0.07 7.52 9.23
N GLN A 10 0.59 8.60 9.67
CA GLN A 10 -0.03 9.93 9.67
C GLN A 10 -0.05 10.49 8.24
N PHE A 11 -1.11 11.20 7.92
CA PHE A 11 -1.26 11.91 6.65
C PHE A 11 -1.38 13.41 6.91
N ASN A 12 -0.81 14.20 6.01
CA ASN A 12 -1.07 15.64 6.00
C ASN A 12 -2.41 15.96 5.31
N ASN A 13 -2.74 17.24 5.26
CA ASN A 13 -3.98 17.78 4.68
C ASN A 13 -4.09 17.53 3.17
N ARG A 14 -3.03 17.04 2.52
CA ARG A 14 -2.94 16.65 1.11
C ARG A 14 -2.98 15.13 0.92
N ASN A 15 -3.33 14.37 1.96
CA ASN A 15 -3.32 12.91 1.98
C ASN A 15 -1.93 12.30 1.67
N GLN A 16 -0.84 13.02 1.98
CA GLN A 16 0.51 12.48 1.84
C GLN A 16 0.96 11.88 3.17
N ALA A 17 1.48 10.66 3.13
CA ALA A 17 2.05 10.02 4.30
C ALA A 17 3.28 10.79 4.79
N ILE A 18 3.29 11.18 6.06
CA ILE A 18 4.37 11.94 6.69
C ILE A 18 5.16 11.07 7.69
N ARG A 19 6.32 11.59 8.13
CA ARG A 19 7.23 10.94 9.12
C ARG A 19 7.87 9.63 8.60
N LYS A 20 8.49 8.88 9.51
CA LYS A 20 9.27 7.67 9.20
C LYS A 20 8.37 6.50 8.75
N GLU A 21 7.13 6.50 9.21
CA GLU A 21 6.10 5.52 8.87
C GLU A 21 5.64 5.69 7.42
N GLY A 22 5.54 6.92 6.91
CA GLY A 22 5.26 7.19 5.50
C GLY A 22 6.33 6.63 4.55
N ARG A 23 7.61 6.66 4.96
CA ARG A 23 8.70 6.03 4.19
C ARG A 23 8.57 4.50 4.16
N LYS A 24 8.16 3.89 5.27
CA LYS A 24 7.88 2.43 5.31
C LYS A 24 6.72 2.06 4.40
N LEU A 25 5.63 2.86 4.42
CA LEU A 25 4.51 2.68 3.51
C LEU A 25 4.95 2.79 2.05
N ALA A 26 5.74 3.80 1.69
CA ALA A 26 6.24 3.98 0.33
C ALA A 26 7.11 2.79 -0.14
N SER A 27 8.02 2.30 0.71
CA SER A 27 8.84 1.11 0.43
C SER A 27 7.97 -0.13 0.19
N PHE A 28 6.97 -0.33 1.05
CA PHE A 28 6.03 -1.43 0.95
C PHE A 28 5.20 -1.38 -0.34
N LEU A 29 4.64 -0.22 -0.69
CA LEU A 29 3.93 -0.01 -1.95
C LEU A 29 4.84 -0.25 -3.15
N GLY A 30 6.11 0.17 -3.07
CA GLY A 30 7.10 -0.09 -4.11
C GLY A 30 7.38 -1.59 -4.33
N ILE A 31 7.28 -2.43 -3.30
CA ILE A 31 7.36 -3.90 -3.44
C ILE A 31 6.12 -4.44 -4.15
N LEU A 32 4.92 -3.98 -3.77
CA LEU A 32 3.66 -4.39 -4.40
C LEU A 32 3.64 -4.05 -5.90
N ALA A 33 4.01 -2.82 -6.26
CA ALA A 33 4.03 -2.36 -7.64
C ALA A 33 5.00 -3.16 -8.53
N ARG A 34 6.06 -3.74 -7.93
CA ARG A 34 7.04 -4.59 -8.63
C ARG A 34 6.71 -6.08 -8.56
N THR A 35 5.56 -6.47 -8.01
CA THR A 35 5.15 -7.87 -7.89
C THR A 35 4.03 -8.15 -8.90
N PRO A 36 4.33 -8.75 -10.07
CA PRO A 36 3.35 -8.92 -11.16
C PRO A 36 2.14 -9.80 -10.79
N SER A 37 2.31 -10.71 -9.81
CA SER A 37 1.23 -11.53 -9.28
C SER A 37 0.24 -10.76 -8.39
N ILE A 38 0.56 -9.50 -8.03
CA ILE A 38 -0.30 -8.63 -7.22
C ILE A 38 -0.77 -7.41 -8.02
N MET A 39 0.15 -6.74 -8.74
CA MET A 39 -0.19 -5.63 -9.63
C MET A 39 0.18 -5.95 -11.08
N PRO A 40 -0.78 -5.87 -12.02
CA PRO A 40 -0.49 -6.03 -13.44
C PRO A 40 0.52 -4.97 -13.94
N LEU A 41 1.55 -5.41 -14.68
CA LEU A 41 2.57 -4.50 -15.24
C LEU A 41 2.04 -3.63 -16.39
N ASN A 42 0.90 -4.00 -16.97
CA ASN A 42 0.26 -3.29 -18.08
C ASN A 42 -0.67 -2.14 -17.62
N ILE A 43 -0.83 -1.94 -16.31
CA ILE A 43 -1.65 -0.86 -15.76
C ILE A 43 -0.80 -0.05 -14.77
N ASP A 44 -0.32 1.09 -15.23
CA ASP A 44 0.50 2.03 -14.45
C ASP A 44 -0.30 3.16 -13.80
N ASP A 45 -1.55 3.40 -14.23
CA ASP A 45 -2.45 4.39 -13.67
C ASP A 45 -3.51 3.76 -12.75
N TRP A 46 -3.53 4.18 -11.48
CA TRP A 46 -4.54 3.79 -10.49
C TRP A 46 -5.97 4.03 -10.95
N ARG A 47 -6.21 5.04 -11.79
CA ARG A 47 -7.55 5.38 -12.30
C ARG A 47 -8.10 4.30 -13.21
N CYS A 48 -7.25 3.54 -13.88
CA CYS A 48 -7.61 2.47 -14.81
C CYS A 48 -8.14 1.21 -14.12
N TYR A 49 -7.86 1.02 -12.83
CA TYR A 49 -8.39 -0.12 -12.07
C TYR A 49 -9.87 0.04 -11.78
N ASP A 50 -10.60 -1.07 -11.85
CA ASP A 50 -12.00 -1.10 -11.45
C ASP A 50 -12.16 -1.05 -9.91
N LYS A 51 -13.39 -0.89 -9.43
CA LYS A 51 -13.66 -0.77 -8.00
C LYS A 51 -13.32 -2.04 -7.21
N GLU A 52 -13.50 -3.22 -7.81
CA GLU A 52 -13.27 -4.50 -7.16
C GLU A 52 -11.77 -4.77 -7.01
N GLU A 53 -10.99 -4.53 -8.05
CA GLU A 53 -9.53 -4.59 -8.04
C GLU A 53 -8.94 -3.62 -7.03
N LYS A 54 -9.43 -2.37 -7.02
CA LYS A 54 -9.02 -1.37 -6.01
C LYS A 54 -9.28 -1.87 -4.60
N ASN A 55 -10.45 -2.47 -4.34
CA ASN A 55 -10.78 -3.02 -3.02
C ASN A 55 -9.88 -4.20 -2.64
N LYS A 56 -9.55 -5.10 -3.57
CA LYS A 56 -8.60 -6.21 -3.34
C LYS A 56 -7.21 -5.69 -2.99
N LEU A 57 -6.70 -4.72 -3.75
CA LEU A 57 -5.38 -4.09 -3.50
C LEU A 57 -5.35 -3.35 -2.16
N LEU A 58 -6.39 -2.57 -1.83
CA LEU A 58 -6.50 -1.91 -0.53
C LEU A 58 -6.58 -2.91 0.62
N LYS A 59 -7.24 -4.05 0.44
CA LYS A 59 -7.25 -5.14 1.43
C LYS A 59 -5.85 -5.71 1.62
N ILE A 60 -5.06 -5.92 0.56
CA ILE A 60 -3.66 -6.38 0.66
C ILE A 60 -2.81 -5.36 1.42
N VAL A 61 -2.95 -4.07 1.10
CA VAL A 61 -2.22 -3.00 1.79
C VAL A 61 -2.57 -2.98 3.28
N ARG A 62 -3.86 -3.08 3.62
CA ARG A 62 -4.32 -3.17 5.01
C ARG A 62 -3.76 -4.43 5.68
N VAL A 63 -4.01 -5.61 5.12
CA VAL A 63 -3.55 -6.93 5.60
C VAL A 63 -2.04 -6.95 5.87
N ARG A 64 -1.21 -6.54 4.91
CA ARG A 64 0.25 -6.59 5.08
C ARG A 64 0.80 -5.52 6.03
N ILE A 65 0.10 -4.40 6.26
CA ILE A 65 0.42 -3.47 7.36
C ILE A 65 0.06 -4.07 8.74
N TYR A 66 -0.86 -5.04 8.84
CA TYR A 66 -1.13 -5.77 10.08
C TYR A 66 -0.06 -6.84 10.40
N TYR A 67 0.65 -7.36 9.39
CA TYR A 67 1.59 -8.48 9.54
C TYR A 67 3.09 -8.09 9.49
N SER A 68 3.44 -6.88 9.04
CA SER A 68 4.83 -6.40 8.87
C SER A 68 5.25 -5.40 9.95
#